data_AF-A0A2V8GVU8-F1
#
_entry.id   AF-A0A2V8GVU8-F1
#
_cell.length_a   1.000
_cell.length_b   1.000
_cell.length_c   1.000
_cell.angle_alpha   90.00
_cell.angle_beta   90.00
_cell.angle_gamma   90.00
#
_symmetry.space_group_name_H-M   'P 1'
#
loop_
_entity.id
_entity.type
_entity.pdbx_description
1 polymer ?
#
loop_
_entity_poly.entity_id
_entity_poly.type
_entity_poly.pdbx_seq_one_letter_code
_entity_poly.pdbx_strand_id
1 'polypeptide(L)'
;MRGDGGVAVVARRAARQDSGYRTRFNENTAAHFDALETLRAVLGLPSIPRRIECFDISTIQGSETVASMVVCEDGRMKKSEYRKFRVRSVTADDFGAMREVVQRRYRKILEDGGPFPDLILIDGGKGQLTAAYEGLEQIGLGNLVAIGIAKKEELLFTRDRQDPVALPENDPALLLIERIRDEAHRFAVTFHRKARSMRDLRSQLDDVPGIGPRRRRALLTKFGSLAGVRRATREGDRLLRQVRVISRAASPHPPQITSFQPDDAPAADVLTCPG
;
A
#
# COMPACT_ATOMS: atom_id res chain seq x y z
N MET A 1 50.39 28.38 -32.16
CA MET A 1 49.42 29.25 -31.45
C MET A 1 48.01 28.91 -31.90
N ARG A 2 47.22 28.27 -31.01
CA ARG A 2 45.79 27.91 -31.06
C ARG A 2 45.62 26.79 -30.01
N GLY A 3 44.75 26.80 -29.01
CA GLY A 3 43.77 27.74 -28.49
C GLY A 3 43.18 27.11 -27.22
N ASP A 4 43.14 27.84 -26.11
CA ASP A 4 42.82 27.33 -24.77
C ASP A 4 41.47 27.88 -24.26
N GLY A 5 40.41 27.63 -25.03
CA GLY A 5 39.08 28.24 -24.81
C GLY A 5 37.96 27.28 -24.34
N GLY A 6 38.23 25.97 -24.22
CA GLY A 6 37.18 24.95 -24.05
C GLY A 6 36.83 24.58 -22.60
N VAL A 7 37.73 24.79 -21.64
CA VAL A 7 37.61 24.19 -20.29
C VAL A 7 36.80 25.07 -19.32
N ALA A 8 36.63 26.36 -19.60
CA ALA A 8 35.97 27.30 -18.69
C ALA A 8 34.43 27.22 -18.66
N VAL A 9 33.79 26.61 -19.67
CA VAL A 9 32.32 26.61 -19.82
C VAL A 9 31.66 25.42 -19.10
N VAL A 10 32.36 24.27 -18.98
CA VAL A 10 31.81 23.06 -18.34
C VAL A 10 31.85 23.16 -16.81
N ALA A 11 32.90 23.75 -16.23
CA ALA A 11 33.06 23.90 -14.78
C ALA A 11 32.00 24.83 -14.15
N ARG A 12 31.50 25.83 -14.89
CA ARG A 12 30.47 26.77 -14.40
C ARG A 12 29.06 26.18 -14.33
N ARG A 13 28.78 25.07 -15.04
CA ARG A 13 27.48 24.37 -14.97
C ARG A 13 27.36 23.46 -13.75
N ALA A 14 28.43 22.76 -13.37
CA ALA A 14 28.45 21.89 -12.20
C ALA A 14 28.30 22.67 -10.88
N ALA A 15 28.98 23.82 -10.75
CA ALA A 15 28.90 24.67 -9.55
C ALA A 15 27.49 25.27 -9.31
N ARG A 16 26.74 25.57 -10.40
CA ARG A 16 25.34 26.05 -10.29
C ARG A 16 24.36 24.94 -9.90
N GLN A 17 24.61 23.69 -10.33
CA GLN A 17 23.80 22.54 -9.95
C GLN A 17 24.05 22.09 -8.50
N ASP A 18 25.30 22.18 -8.03
CA ASP A 18 25.67 21.82 -6.64
C ASP A 18 25.14 22.84 -5.61
N SER A 19 25.20 24.14 -5.95
CA SER A 19 24.60 25.19 -5.12
C SER A 19 23.09 25.02 -4.98
N GLY A 20 22.38 24.74 -6.08
CA GLY A 20 20.93 24.52 -6.05
C GLY A 20 20.53 23.24 -5.30
N TYR A 21 21.35 22.19 -5.37
CA TYR A 21 21.13 20.96 -4.63
C TYR A 21 21.33 21.16 -3.12
N ARG A 22 22.41 21.82 -2.69
CA ARG A 22 22.66 22.13 -1.27
C ARG A 22 21.58 23.06 -0.70
N THR A 23 21.18 24.10 -1.42
CA THR A 23 20.13 25.01 -0.97
C THR A 23 18.80 24.28 -0.80
N ARG A 24 18.37 23.49 -1.80
CA ARG A 24 17.13 22.69 -1.70
C ARG A 24 17.19 21.61 -0.63
N PHE A 25 18.35 20.98 -0.43
CA PHE A 25 18.53 19.97 0.62
C PHE A 25 18.41 20.60 2.01
N ASN A 26 18.96 21.80 2.20
CA ASN A 26 18.85 22.54 3.44
C ASN A 26 17.43 23.06 3.67
N GLU A 27 16.78 23.63 2.65
CA GLU A 27 15.37 24.09 2.71
C GLU A 27 14.42 22.94 3.09
N ASN A 28 14.60 21.77 2.47
CA ASN A 28 13.75 20.61 2.76
C ASN A 28 14.01 20.04 4.17
N THR A 29 15.23 20.19 4.68
CA THR A 29 15.57 19.77 6.05
C THR A 29 15.00 20.75 7.08
N ALA A 30 15.05 22.06 6.82
CA ALA A 30 14.39 23.07 7.64
C ALA A 30 12.87 22.86 7.66
N ALA A 31 12.24 22.70 6.49
CA ALA A 31 10.80 22.45 6.41
C ALA A 31 10.37 21.17 7.13
N HIS A 32 11.19 20.11 7.07
CA HIS A 32 10.93 18.89 7.85
C HIS A 32 11.05 19.12 9.35
N PHE A 33 12.07 19.87 9.79
CA PHE A 33 12.23 20.22 11.19
C PHE A 33 11.05 21.04 11.70
N ASP A 34 10.64 22.07 10.95
CA ASP A 34 9.50 22.92 11.30
C ASP A 34 8.20 22.10 11.42
N ALA A 35 7.95 21.17 10.49
CA ALA A 35 6.81 20.26 10.57
C ALA A 35 6.83 19.41 11.84
N LEU A 36 7.99 18.87 12.22
CA LEU A 36 8.14 18.05 13.43
C LEU A 36 8.02 18.89 14.70
N GLU A 37 8.51 20.12 14.70
CA GLU A 37 8.38 21.05 15.81
C GLU A 37 6.92 21.49 16.01
N THR A 38 6.20 21.77 14.92
CA THR A 38 4.76 22.03 14.98
C THR A 38 4.00 20.81 15.51
N LEU A 39 4.34 19.58 15.08
CA LEU A 39 3.75 18.36 15.64
C LEU A 39 3.99 18.24 17.14
N ARG A 40 5.22 18.51 17.61
CA ARG A 40 5.56 18.51 19.03
C ARG A 40 4.65 19.47 19.80
N ALA A 41 4.53 20.70 19.33
CA ALA A 41 3.75 21.74 19.99
C ALA A 41 2.26 21.42 20.04
N VAL A 42 1.67 21.03 18.90
CA VAL A 42 0.23 20.77 18.75
C VAL A 42 -0.22 19.58 19.59
N LEU A 43 0.58 18.51 19.58
CA LEU A 43 0.30 17.27 20.31
C LEU A 43 0.78 17.31 21.76
N GLY A 44 1.53 18.33 22.17
CA GLY A 44 2.08 18.45 23.53
C GLY A 44 3.16 17.41 23.85
N LEU A 45 3.95 17.01 22.85
CA LEU A 45 4.99 16.00 23.04
C LEU A 45 6.18 16.56 23.84
N PRO A 46 6.82 15.74 24.69
CA PRO A 46 7.98 16.18 25.48
C PRO A 46 9.20 16.50 24.62
N SER A 47 9.31 15.87 23.44
CA SER A 47 10.41 16.02 22.49
C SER A 47 9.91 15.99 21.06
N ILE A 48 10.74 16.47 20.13
CA ILE A 48 10.46 16.42 18.69
C ILE A 48 10.30 14.95 18.26
N PRO A 49 9.20 14.57 17.58
CA PRO A 49 8.96 13.20 17.17
C PRO A 49 9.81 12.84 15.95
N ARG A 50 11.08 12.50 16.15
CA ARG A 50 12.03 12.23 15.07
C ARG A 50 11.68 10.97 14.31
N ARG A 51 11.22 9.93 15.02
CA ARG A 51 10.82 8.65 14.45
C ARG A 51 9.32 8.43 14.58
N ILE A 52 8.63 8.42 13.44
CA ILE A 52 7.19 8.22 13.35
C ILE A 52 6.93 6.89 12.63
N GLU A 53 6.19 5.98 13.26
CA GLU A 53 5.72 4.74 12.64
C GLU A 53 4.23 4.87 12.33
N CYS A 54 3.83 4.63 11.07
CA CYS A 54 2.44 4.72 10.65
C CYS A 54 1.89 3.36 10.22
N PHE A 55 0.70 3.02 10.72
CA PHE A 55 -0.01 1.78 10.42
C PHE A 55 -1.30 2.06 9.63
N ASP A 56 -1.50 1.28 8.58
CA ASP A 56 -2.75 1.22 7.79
C ASP A 56 -3.24 -0.22 7.74
N ILE A 57 -4.54 -0.42 7.97
CA ILE A 57 -5.21 -1.72 7.81
C ILE A 57 -5.99 -1.72 6.51
N SER A 58 -5.61 -2.62 5.61
CA SER A 58 -6.28 -2.80 4.34
C SER A 58 -6.86 -4.22 4.25
N THR A 59 -8.18 -4.31 4.23
CA THR A 59 -8.93 -5.55 4.02
C THR A 59 -9.37 -5.66 2.55
N ILE A 60 -9.01 -6.74 1.87
CA ILE A 60 -9.59 -7.06 0.55
C ILE A 60 -10.86 -7.88 0.77
N GLN A 61 -11.99 -7.46 0.20
CA GLN A 61 -13.23 -8.25 0.19
C GLN A 61 -12.97 -9.67 -0.35
N GLY A 62 -13.30 -10.70 0.46
CA GLY A 62 -13.10 -12.12 0.14
C GLY A 62 -11.65 -12.63 0.26
N SER A 63 -10.78 -11.97 1.05
CA SER A 63 -9.34 -12.26 1.12
C SER A 63 -8.71 -11.91 2.48
N GLU A 64 -7.44 -12.29 2.67
CA GLU A 64 -6.58 -11.96 3.82
C GLU A 64 -6.52 -10.44 4.11
N THR A 65 -6.66 -10.07 5.39
CA THR A 65 -6.39 -8.71 5.88
C THR A 65 -4.88 -8.50 6.01
N VAL A 66 -4.41 -7.33 5.54
CA VAL A 66 -3.00 -6.96 5.55
C VAL A 66 -2.86 -5.62 6.21
N ALA A 67 -1.96 -5.53 7.18
CA ALA A 67 -1.51 -4.25 7.69
C ALA A 67 -0.21 -3.84 7.03
N SER A 68 -0.09 -2.56 6.73
CA SER A 68 1.13 -1.95 6.26
C SER A 68 1.68 -1.00 7.31
N MET A 69 3.00 -1.01 7.48
CA MET A 69 3.69 -0.11 8.38
C MET A 69 4.82 0.58 7.64
N VAL A 70 4.80 1.91 7.67
CA VAL A 70 5.85 2.77 7.13
C VAL A 70 6.54 3.53 8.24
N VAL A 71 7.78 3.92 7.98
CA VAL A 71 8.63 4.63 8.94
C VAL A 71 9.04 5.96 8.34
N CYS A 72 8.82 7.03 9.09
CA CYS A 72 9.35 8.36 8.84
C CYS A 72 10.42 8.65 9.88
N GLU A 73 11.61 9.08 9.45
CA GLU A 73 12.70 9.47 10.32
C GLU A 73 13.20 10.85 9.89
N ASP A 74 13.19 11.83 10.79
CA ASP A 74 13.54 13.23 10.52
C ASP A 74 12.78 13.83 9.32
N GLY A 75 11.48 13.53 9.26
CA GLY A 75 10.59 13.93 8.18
C GLY A 75 10.82 13.18 6.86
N ARG A 76 11.73 12.18 6.80
CA ARG A 76 12.05 11.43 5.58
C ARG A 76 11.56 9.99 5.66
N MET A 77 11.01 9.51 4.54
CA MET A 77 10.54 8.12 4.42
C MET A 77 11.69 7.10 4.46
N LYS A 78 11.77 6.28 5.51
CA LYS A 78 12.78 5.24 5.72
C LYS A 78 12.33 3.89 5.16
N LYS A 79 12.31 3.78 3.83
CA LYS A 79 11.76 2.62 3.10
C LYS A 79 12.35 1.26 3.46
N SER A 80 13.61 1.20 3.90
CA SER A 80 14.28 -0.03 4.36
C SER A 80 13.61 -0.64 5.60
N GLU A 81 12.89 0.17 6.38
CA GLU A 81 12.24 -0.25 7.62
C GLU A 81 10.74 -0.52 7.46
N TYR A 82 10.21 -0.41 6.25
CA TYR A 82 8.79 -0.69 6.02
C TYR A 82 8.50 -2.17 6.25
N ARG A 83 7.32 -2.46 6.82
CA ARG A 83 6.90 -3.83 7.12
C ARG A 83 5.46 -4.05 6.69
N LYS A 84 5.16 -5.30 6.33
CA LYS A 84 3.81 -5.77 6.04
C LYS A 84 3.49 -6.92 6.96
N PHE A 85 2.30 -6.90 7.52
CA PHE A 85 1.84 -7.92 8.43
C PHE A 85 0.62 -8.58 7.79
N ARG A 86 0.70 -9.91 7.62
CA ARG A 86 -0.51 -10.70 7.40
C ARG A 86 -1.19 -10.87 8.74
N VAL A 87 -2.45 -10.44 8.81
CA VAL A 87 -3.31 -10.61 9.98
C VAL A 87 -3.86 -12.03 9.93
N ARG A 88 -3.87 -12.72 11.07
CA ARG A 88 -4.22 -14.14 11.12
C ARG A 88 -5.73 -14.36 11.28
N SER A 89 -6.48 -13.32 11.64
CA SER A 89 -7.92 -13.40 11.85
C SER A 89 -8.67 -13.79 10.57
N VAL A 90 -9.68 -14.64 10.73
CA VAL A 90 -10.53 -15.16 9.64
C VAL A 90 -11.68 -14.20 9.33
N THR A 91 -12.02 -13.32 10.27
CA THR A 91 -13.06 -12.29 10.12
C THR A 91 -12.43 -10.93 9.79
N ALA A 92 -13.11 -10.16 8.94
CA ALA A 92 -12.76 -8.78 8.63
C ALA A 92 -13.07 -7.87 9.84
N ASP A 93 -12.18 -7.92 10.84
CA ASP A 93 -12.19 -7.07 12.02
C ASP A 93 -10.96 -6.17 11.99
N ASP A 94 -11.13 -4.94 11.50
CA ASP A 94 -10.04 -3.97 11.37
C ASP A 94 -9.50 -3.51 12.74
N PHE A 95 -10.32 -3.52 13.80
CA PHE A 95 -9.88 -3.16 15.15
C PHE A 95 -9.04 -4.29 15.75
N GLY A 96 -9.52 -5.53 15.68
CA GLY A 96 -8.74 -6.70 16.08
C GLY A 96 -7.43 -6.82 15.31
N ALA A 97 -7.46 -6.53 14.00
CA ALA A 97 -6.27 -6.49 13.15
C ALA A 97 -5.25 -5.43 13.60
N MET A 98 -5.70 -4.20 13.88
CA MET A 98 -4.83 -3.13 14.37
C MET A 98 -4.17 -3.52 15.70
N ARG A 99 -4.98 -4.01 16.65
CA ARG A 99 -4.49 -4.49 17.95
C ARG A 99 -3.43 -5.58 17.81
N GLU A 100 -3.69 -6.60 16.98
CA GLU A 100 -2.76 -7.71 16.74
C GLU A 100 -1.43 -7.20 16.17
N VAL A 101 -1.49 -6.30 15.19
CA VAL A 101 -0.31 -5.83 14.44
C VAL A 101 0.58 -4.95 15.31
N VAL A 102 -0.02 -3.99 16.02
CA VAL A 102 0.69 -3.12 16.97
C VAL A 102 1.36 -3.96 18.04
N GLN A 103 0.61 -4.88 18.66
CA GLN A 103 1.15 -5.79 19.67
C GLN A 103 2.33 -6.61 19.13
N ARG A 104 2.19 -7.22 17.95
CA ARG A 104 3.26 -8.03 17.34
C ARG A 104 4.49 -7.22 16.97
N ARG A 105 4.33 -5.99 16.47
CA ARG A 105 5.45 -5.11 16.11
C ARG A 105 6.28 -4.76 17.33
N TYR A 106 5.63 -4.28 18.39
CA TYR A 106 6.34 -3.77 19.56
C TYR A 106 6.81 -4.88 20.50
N ARG A 107 6.10 -6.01 20.59
CA ARG A 107 6.64 -7.23 21.24
C ARG A 107 7.97 -7.64 20.61
N LYS A 108 8.06 -7.63 19.29
CA LYS A 108 9.30 -7.97 18.60
C LYS A 108 10.43 -6.97 18.87
N ILE A 109 10.13 -5.68 19.04
CA ILE A 109 11.13 -4.68 19.44
C ILE A 109 11.61 -4.95 20.88
N LEU A 110 10.72 -5.34 21.79
CA LEU A 110 11.09 -5.73 23.16
C LEU A 110 12.00 -6.96 23.18
N GLU A 111 11.70 -7.97 22.35
CA GLU A 111 12.45 -9.23 22.29
C GLU A 111 13.80 -9.11 21.59
N ASP A 112 13.82 -8.53 20.38
CA ASP A 112 15.02 -8.47 19.53
C ASP A 112 15.91 -7.25 19.83
N GLY A 113 15.37 -6.26 20.56
CA GLY A 113 15.93 -4.93 20.64
C GLY A 113 15.68 -4.10 19.37
N GLY A 114 15.43 -2.80 19.55
CA GLY A 114 15.25 -1.89 18.43
C GLY A 114 14.80 -0.50 18.85
N PRO A 115 14.80 0.47 17.92
CA PRO A 115 14.34 1.82 18.22
C PRO A 115 12.82 1.85 18.37
N PHE A 116 12.36 2.37 19.51
CA PHE A 116 10.96 2.73 19.69
C PHE A 116 10.63 4.00 18.89
N PRO A 117 9.40 4.14 18.39
CA PRO A 117 8.95 5.39 17.79
C PRO A 117 8.73 6.46 18.87
N ASP A 118 8.93 7.71 18.47
CA ASP A 118 8.53 8.87 19.27
C ASP A 118 7.03 9.16 19.11
N LEU A 119 6.46 8.75 17.98
CA LEU A 119 5.04 8.91 17.66
C LEU A 119 4.53 7.75 16.79
N ILE A 120 3.36 7.22 17.14
CA ILE A 120 2.66 6.21 16.35
C ILE A 120 1.48 6.88 15.64
N LEU A 121 1.35 6.70 14.33
CA LEU A 121 0.25 7.20 13.53
C LEU A 121 -0.64 6.04 13.06
N ILE A 122 -1.93 6.11 13.34
CA ILE A 122 -2.94 5.13 12.94
C ILE A 122 -3.78 5.75 11.83
N ASP A 123 -3.82 5.13 10.64
CA ASP A 123 -4.70 5.53 9.54
C ASP A 123 -6.15 5.11 9.82
N GLY A 124 -6.76 5.80 10.78
CA GLY A 124 -8.13 5.61 11.19
C GLY A 124 -8.53 6.50 12.36
N GLY A 125 -9.84 6.56 12.60
CA GLY A 125 -10.41 7.36 13.68
C GLY A 125 -10.23 6.72 15.07
N LYS A 126 -10.97 7.28 16.03
CA LYS A 126 -10.90 6.92 17.47
C LYS A 126 -10.99 5.42 17.75
N GLY A 127 -11.83 4.66 17.04
CA GLY A 127 -11.96 3.22 17.25
C GLY A 127 -10.67 2.42 16.99
N GLN A 128 -9.98 2.71 15.88
CA GLN A 128 -8.69 2.06 15.59
C GLN A 128 -7.59 2.54 16.53
N LEU A 129 -7.61 3.81 16.92
CA LEU A 129 -6.67 4.36 17.90
C LEU A 129 -6.81 3.64 19.25
N THR A 130 -8.03 3.45 19.75
CA THR A 130 -8.29 2.68 20.97
C THR A 130 -7.76 1.25 20.85
N ALA A 131 -8.02 0.57 19.74
CA ALA A 131 -7.53 -0.78 19.51
C ALA A 131 -5.98 -0.86 19.47
N ALA A 132 -5.31 0.16 18.95
CA ALA A 132 -3.86 0.27 19.01
C ALA A 132 -3.36 0.38 20.47
N TYR A 133 -3.98 1.23 21.28
CA TYR A 133 -3.64 1.36 22.71
C TYR A 133 -3.89 0.07 23.49
N GLU A 134 -5.00 -0.64 23.24
CA GLU A 134 -5.22 -1.97 23.84
C GLU A 134 -4.06 -2.93 23.54
N GLY A 135 -3.54 -2.91 22.30
CA GLY A 135 -2.41 -3.74 21.88
C GLY A 135 -1.10 -3.37 22.59
N LEU A 136 -0.85 -2.07 22.79
CA LEU A 136 0.31 -1.54 23.51
C LEU A 136 0.25 -1.87 25.01
N GLU A 137 -0.92 -1.71 25.63
CA GLU A 137 -1.12 -1.97 27.06
C GLU A 137 -0.90 -3.43 27.43
N GLN A 138 -1.33 -4.35 26.57
CA GLN A 138 -1.11 -5.80 26.76
C GLN A 138 0.36 -6.22 26.81
N ILE A 139 1.29 -5.36 26.38
CA ILE A 139 2.74 -5.61 26.41
C ILE A 139 3.47 -4.58 27.28
N GLY A 140 2.74 -3.81 28.10
CA GLY A 140 3.32 -2.84 29.03
C GLY A 140 3.87 -1.57 28.38
N LEU A 141 3.46 -1.24 27.15
CA LEU A 141 3.92 -0.07 26.39
C LEU A 141 2.84 1.01 26.22
N GLY A 142 1.88 1.07 27.16
CA GLY A 142 0.80 2.07 27.13
C GLY A 142 1.26 3.53 27.27
N ASN A 143 2.54 3.74 27.60
CA ASN A 143 3.19 5.05 27.68
C ASN A 143 3.65 5.61 26.32
N LEU A 144 3.65 4.80 25.25
CA LEU A 144 3.95 5.31 23.91
C LEU A 144 2.80 6.18 23.39
N VAL A 145 3.15 7.26 22.69
CA VAL A 145 2.15 8.19 22.15
C VAL A 145 1.69 7.71 20.77
N ALA A 146 0.40 7.44 20.66
CA ALA A 146 -0.28 7.16 19.40
C ALA A 146 -1.36 8.20 19.10
N ILE A 147 -1.50 8.55 17.82
CA ILE A 147 -2.55 9.41 17.28
C ILE A 147 -3.26 8.73 16.12
N GLY A 148 -4.55 9.02 15.94
CA GLY A 148 -5.33 8.59 14.78
C GLY A 148 -5.54 9.74 13.81
N ILE A 149 -5.54 9.47 12.51
CA ILE A 149 -5.97 10.44 11.49
C ILE A 149 -7.21 9.90 10.76
N ALA A 150 -8.30 10.67 10.75
CA ALA A 150 -9.49 10.32 9.98
C ALA A 150 -9.46 10.97 8.59
N LYS A 151 -9.54 10.15 7.55
CA LYS A 151 -9.37 10.53 6.13
C LYS A 151 -10.29 11.65 5.62
N LYS A 152 -11.51 11.81 6.16
CA LYS A 152 -12.49 12.76 5.61
C LYS A 152 -12.32 14.19 6.11
N GLU A 153 -11.79 14.36 7.31
CA GLU A 153 -11.78 15.64 8.02
C GLU A 153 -10.37 16.08 8.42
N GLU A 154 -9.36 15.23 8.17
CA GLU A 154 -7.95 15.50 8.49
C GLU A 154 -7.70 15.89 9.95
N LEU A 155 -8.62 15.41 10.79
CA LEU A 155 -8.63 15.59 12.22
C LEU A 155 -7.70 14.57 12.90
N LEU A 156 -6.90 15.09 13.82
CA LEU A 156 -6.01 14.29 14.66
C LEU A 156 -6.71 13.90 15.95
N PHE A 157 -6.84 12.60 16.19
CA PHE A 157 -7.38 12.03 17.40
C PHE A 157 -6.24 11.68 18.34
N THR A 158 -6.35 12.10 19.59
CA THR A 158 -5.40 11.75 20.66
C THR A 158 -6.12 10.93 21.73
N ARG A 159 -5.37 10.26 22.59
CA ARG A 159 -5.93 9.53 23.73
C ARG A 159 -6.52 10.46 24.78
N ASP A 160 -5.82 11.57 25.04
CA ASP A 160 -6.04 12.40 26.22
C ASP A 160 -7.05 13.52 25.98
N ARG A 161 -7.39 13.82 24.72
CA ARG A 161 -8.38 14.84 24.36
C ARG A 161 -9.66 14.20 23.84
N GLN A 162 -10.82 14.70 24.29
CA GLN A 162 -12.11 14.30 23.74
C GLN A 162 -12.32 14.87 22.33
N ASP A 163 -12.00 16.15 22.17
CA ASP A 163 -12.11 16.85 20.90
C ASP A 163 -10.89 16.59 20.03
N PRO A 164 -11.10 16.32 18.72
CA PRO A 164 -10.01 16.18 17.77
C PRO A 164 -9.27 17.50 17.58
N VAL A 165 -8.00 17.40 17.22
CA VAL A 165 -7.18 18.56 16.87
C VAL A 165 -7.27 18.79 15.37
N ALA A 166 -7.79 19.95 14.98
CA ALA A 166 -7.79 20.43 13.61
C ALA A 166 -6.54 21.26 13.34
N LEU A 167 -5.88 21.00 12.23
CA LEU A 167 -4.77 21.79 11.73
C LEU A 167 -5.20 22.56 10.46
N PRO A 168 -4.66 23.77 10.21
CA PRO A 168 -4.87 24.45 8.93
C PRO A 168 -4.39 23.59 7.74
N GLU A 169 -5.09 23.66 6.60
CA GLU A 169 -4.76 22.87 5.39
C GLU A 169 -3.32 23.05 4.89
N ASN A 170 -2.73 24.23 5.09
CA ASN A 170 -1.36 24.53 4.69
C ASN A 170 -0.34 24.34 5.81
N ASP A 171 -0.73 23.75 6.93
CA ASP A 171 0.15 23.53 8.07
C ASP A 171 1.20 22.46 7.73
N PRO A 172 2.51 22.74 7.92
CA PRO A 172 3.56 21.80 7.59
C PRO A 172 3.46 20.46 8.36
N ALA A 173 2.91 20.46 9.57
CA ALA A 173 2.68 19.24 10.34
C ALA A 173 1.59 18.37 9.70
N LEU A 174 0.50 18.99 9.25
CA LEU A 174 -0.60 18.27 8.60
C LEU A 174 -0.12 17.64 7.28
N LEU A 175 0.55 18.43 6.43
CA LEU A 175 1.11 17.95 5.17
C LEU A 175 2.11 16.81 5.36
N LEU A 176 2.90 16.83 6.46
CA LEU A 176 3.79 15.73 6.80
C LEU A 176 3.02 14.46 7.18
N ILE A 177 1.98 14.58 8.02
CA ILE A 177 1.13 13.45 8.43
C ILE A 177 0.43 12.85 7.22
N GLU A 178 -0.17 13.67 6.36
CA GLU A 178 -0.82 13.22 5.12
C GLU A 178 0.15 12.45 4.23
N ARG A 179 1.36 12.98 4.04
CA ARG A 179 2.40 12.29 3.25
C ARG A 179 2.76 10.93 3.84
N ILE A 180 2.82 10.81 5.16
CA ILE A 180 3.08 9.53 5.85
C ILE A 180 1.91 8.56 5.64
N ARG A 181 0.68 9.02 5.83
CA ARG A 181 -0.56 8.25 5.62
C ARG A 181 -0.65 7.73 4.19
N ASP A 182 -0.49 8.61 3.22
CA ASP A 182 -0.56 8.28 1.80
C ASP A 182 0.53 7.27 1.40
N GLU A 183 1.72 7.38 1.99
CA GLU A 183 2.79 6.41 1.81
C GLU A 183 2.42 5.03 2.38
N ALA A 184 1.78 4.97 3.56
CA ALA A 184 1.28 3.75 4.17
C ALA A 184 0.22 3.08 3.27
N HIS A 185 -0.80 3.85 2.88
CA HIS A 185 -1.86 3.39 2.00
C HIS A 185 -1.29 2.89 0.64
N ARG A 186 -0.37 3.64 0.03
CA ARG A 186 0.31 3.23 -1.21
C ARG A 186 1.10 1.93 -1.00
N PHE A 187 1.76 1.78 0.14
CA PHE A 187 2.51 0.57 0.46
C PHE A 187 1.60 -0.65 0.64
N ALA A 188 0.41 -0.49 1.21
CA ALA A 188 -0.63 -1.53 1.25
C ALA A 188 -1.13 -1.90 -0.15
N VAL A 189 -1.55 -0.93 -0.97
CA VAL A 189 -2.11 -1.17 -2.32
C VAL A 189 -1.13 -1.93 -3.22
N THR A 190 0.17 -1.60 -3.18
CA THR A 190 1.19 -2.32 -3.97
C THR A 190 1.30 -3.80 -3.59
N PHE A 191 1.01 -4.17 -2.34
CA PHE A 191 0.94 -5.57 -1.91
C PHE A 191 -0.24 -6.28 -2.55
N HIS A 192 -1.42 -5.68 -2.44
CA HIS A 192 -2.65 -6.26 -2.95
C HIS A 192 -2.62 -6.46 -4.45
N ARG A 193 -1.96 -5.56 -5.21
CA ARG A 193 -1.76 -5.75 -6.64
C ARG A 193 -0.90 -6.99 -6.96
N LYS A 194 0.20 -7.19 -6.22
CA LYS A 194 1.06 -8.37 -6.39
C LYS A 194 0.37 -9.66 -5.93
N ALA A 195 -0.30 -9.63 -4.79
CA ALA A 195 -1.01 -10.78 -4.23
C ALA A 195 -2.18 -11.23 -5.11
N ARG A 196 -3.01 -10.29 -5.59
CA ARG A 196 -4.08 -10.58 -6.56
C ARG A 196 -3.51 -11.18 -7.84
N SER A 197 -2.50 -10.55 -8.44
CA SER A 197 -1.91 -11.06 -9.68
C SER A 197 -1.35 -12.48 -9.55
N MET A 198 -0.81 -12.84 -8.37
CA MET A 198 -0.35 -14.19 -8.07
C MET A 198 -1.50 -15.18 -7.84
N ARG A 199 -2.59 -14.75 -7.19
CA ARG A 199 -3.78 -15.59 -6.98
C ARG A 199 -4.48 -15.88 -8.31
N ASP A 200 -4.66 -14.87 -9.15
CA ASP A 200 -5.26 -15.01 -10.48
C ASP A 200 -4.41 -15.93 -11.36
N LEU A 201 -3.08 -15.77 -11.31
CA LEU A 201 -2.15 -16.65 -12.02
C LEU A 201 -2.25 -18.10 -11.51
N ARG A 202 -2.36 -18.30 -10.19
CA ARG A 202 -2.52 -19.63 -9.60
C ARG A 202 -3.82 -20.30 -10.06
N SER A 203 -4.95 -19.59 -10.01
CA SER A 203 -6.25 -20.11 -10.47
C SER A 203 -6.18 -20.55 -11.92
N GLN A 204 -5.63 -19.73 -12.81
CA GLN A 204 -5.53 -20.07 -14.23
C GLN A 204 -4.56 -21.23 -14.51
N LEU A 205 -3.51 -21.40 -13.68
CA LEU A 205 -2.61 -22.56 -13.79
C LEU A 205 -3.23 -23.84 -13.22
N ASP A 206 -4.20 -23.73 -12.31
CA ASP A 206 -4.95 -24.87 -11.77
C ASP A 206 -5.89 -25.47 -12.84
N ASP A 207 -6.40 -24.63 -13.75
CA ASP A 207 -7.27 -25.04 -14.86
C ASP A 207 -6.52 -25.70 -16.04
N VAL A 208 -5.18 -25.73 -16.04
CA VAL A 208 -4.39 -26.31 -17.13
C VAL A 208 -4.10 -27.80 -16.87
N PRO A 209 -4.63 -28.72 -17.69
CA PRO A 209 -4.32 -30.14 -17.58
C PRO A 209 -2.82 -30.39 -17.76
N GLY A 210 -2.21 -31.16 -16.85
CA GLY A 210 -0.80 -31.55 -16.93
C GLY A 210 0.20 -30.64 -16.22
N ILE A 211 -0.23 -29.55 -15.55
CA ILE A 211 0.67 -28.72 -14.71
C ILE A 211 0.66 -29.20 -13.25
N GLY A 212 1.69 -29.97 -12.88
CA GLY A 212 1.92 -30.40 -11.51
C GLY A 212 2.41 -29.28 -10.56
N PRO A 213 2.31 -29.50 -9.23
CA PRO A 213 2.57 -28.47 -8.20
C PRO A 213 4.00 -27.92 -8.21
N ARG A 214 5.00 -28.74 -8.56
CA ARG A 214 6.41 -28.30 -8.68
C ARG A 214 6.60 -27.26 -9.78
N ARG A 215 6.03 -27.53 -10.98
CA ARG A 215 6.16 -26.64 -12.13
C ARG A 215 5.34 -25.37 -11.95
N ARG A 216 4.17 -25.49 -11.30
CA ARG A 216 3.36 -24.33 -10.86
C ARG A 216 4.15 -23.38 -9.98
N ARG A 217 4.84 -23.89 -8.96
CA ARG A 217 5.67 -23.07 -8.06
C ARG A 217 6.78 -22.36 -8.83
N ALA A 218 7.45 -23.05 -9.74
CA ALA A 218 8.49 -22.45 -10.58
C ALA A 218 7.95 -21.32 -11.49
N LEU A 219 6.77 -21.48 -12.09
CA LEU A 219 6.12 -20.45 -12.91
C LEU A 219 5.69 -19.23 -12.07
N LEU A 220 5.08 -19.48 -10.90
CA LEU A 220 4.68 -18.44 -9.95
C LEU A 220 5.88 -17.62 -9.46
N THR A 221 6.97 -18.29 -9.07
CA THR A 221 8.20 -17.63 -8.61
C THR A 221 8.89 -16.84 -9.73
N LYS A 222 8.94 -17.39 -10.95
CA LYS A 222 9.69 -16.76 -12.06
C LYS A 222 8.94 -15.58 -12.70
N PHE A 223 7.63 -15.69 -12.90
CA PHE A 223 6.90 -14.71 -13.71
C PHE A 223 6.02 -13.76 -12.89
N GLY A 224 5.65 -14.13 -11.66
CA GLY A 224 5.03 -13.27 -10.66
C GLY A 224 3.62 -12.70 -11.00
N SER A 225 3.20 -12.77 -12.25
CA SER A 225 1.95 -12.20 -12.76
C SER A 225 1.56 -12.85 -14.09
N LEU A 226 0.27 -12.83 -14.41
CA LEU A 226 -0.25 -13.24 -15.72
C LEU A 226 0.34 -12.44 -16.88
N ALA A 227 0.58 -11.15 -16.68
CA ALA A 227 1.23 -10.30 -17.67
C ALA A 227 2.68 -10.76 -17.94
N GLY A 228 3.41 -11.16 -16.89
CA GLY A 228 4.75 -11.73 -17.00
C GLY A 228 4.76 -13.06 -17.76
N VAL A 229 3.78 -13.94 -17.49
CA VAL A 229 3.63 -15.20 -18.23
C VAL A 229 3.30 -14.95 -19.70
N ARG A 230 2.35 -14.07 -20.01
CA ARG A 230 2.00 -13.72 -21.41
C ARG A 230 3.18 -13.14 -22.19
N ARG A 231 3.99 -12.29 -21.55
CA ARG A 231 5.21 -11.75 -22.16
C ARG A 231 6.23 -12.86 -22.43
N ALA A 232 6.49 -13.71 -21.44
CA ALA A 232 7.40 -14.83 -21.58
C ALA A 232 6.93 -15.89 -22.60
N THR A 233 5.61 -16.05 -22.80
CA THR A 233 5.05 -16.89 -23.86
C THR A 233 5.39 -16.30 -25.24
N ARG A 234 5.30 -14.97 -25.41
CA ARG A 234 5.68 -14.29 -26.66
C ARG A 234 7.19 -14.36 -26.92
N GLU A 235 8.00 -14.30 -25.87
CA GLU A 235 9.46 -14.38 -25.93
C GLU A 235 10.01 -15.81 -26.02
N GLY A 236 9.13 -16.83 -25.98
CA GLY A 236 9.52 -18.23 -26.19
C GLY A 236 10.25 -18.89 -25.02
N ASP A 237 9.93 -18.51 -23.78
CA ASP A 237 10.58 -19.07 -22.59
C ASP A 237 10.44 -20.60 -22.53
N ARG A 238 11.56 -21.29 -22.26
CA ARG A 238 11.65 -22.76 -22.22
C ARG A 238 10.66 -23.39 -21.22
N LEU A 239 10.31 -22.68 -20.15
CA LEU A 239 9.35 -23.17 -19.14
C LEU A 239 7.89 -23.18 -19.61
N LEU A 240 7.56 -22.50 -20.72
CA LEU A 240 6.20 -22.34 -21.23
C LEU A 240 5.88 -23.25 -22.43
N ARG A 241 6.83 -24.11 -22.85
CA ARG A 241 6.69 -24.98 -24.04
C ARG A 241 5.50 -25.96 -23.98
N GLN A 242 4.98 -26.26 -22.79
CA GLN A 242 3.81 -27.12 -22.57
C GLN A 242 2.54 -26.33 -22.17
N VAL A 243 2.64 -25.02 -21.96
CA VAL A 243 1.52 -24.13 -21.53
C VAL A 243 0.87 -23.44 -22.76
N ARG A 244 0.80 -24.15 -23.89
CA ARG A 244 0.36 -23.63 -25.21
C ARG A 244 -1.11 -23.16 -25.25
N VAL A 245 -1.87 -23.29 -24.17
CA VAL A 245 -3.32 -23.02 -24.15
C VAL A 245 -3.66 -21.54 -23.89
N ILE A 246 -2.78 -20.76 -23.24
CA ILE A 246 -3.13 -19.39 -22.79
C ILE A 246 -3.10 -18.36 -23.94
N SER A 247 -2.50 -18.68 -25.10
CA SER A 247 -2.34 -17.74 -26.22
C SER A 247 -3.53 -17.65 -27.18
N ARG A 248 -4.63 -18.39 -26.97
CA ARG A 248 -5.76 -18.43 -27.92
C ARG A 248 -7.06 -17.76 -27.49
N ALA A 249 -7.19 -17.26 -26.27
CA ALA A 249 -8.42 -16.61 -25.80
C ALA A 249 -8.24 -15.08 -25.64
N ALA A 250 -8.15 -14.36 -26.76
CA ALA A 250 -8.48 -12.94 -26.87
C ALA A 250 -8.38 -12.47 -28.33
N SER A 251 -9.42 -12.74 -29.13
CA SER A 251 -9.80 -11.86 -30.24
C SER A 251 -11.26 -11.50 -30.05
N PRO A 252 -11.64 -10.21 -29.99
CA PRO A 252 -13.03 -9.82 -30.10
C PRO A 252 -13.39 -9.83 -31.58
N HIS A 253 -14.31 -10.71 -31.97
CA HIS A 253 -15.05 -10.52 -33.22
C HIS A 253 -16.51 -10.32 -32.83
N PRO A 254 -17.14 -9.19 -33.20
CA PRO A 254 -18.57 -9.05 -33.01
C PRO A 254 -19.28 -10.03 -33.97
N PRO A 255 -20.38 -10.68 -33.55
CA PRO A 255 -21.14 -11.53 -34.45
C PRO A 255 -21.77 -10.65 -35.54
N GLN A 256 -21.47 -10.95 -36.80
CA GLN A 256 -22.21 -10.41 -37.93
C GLN A 256 -23.58 -11.09 -37.99
N ILE A 257 -24.63 -10.26 -37.92
CA ILE A 257 -26.01 -10.66 -38.17
C ILE A 257 -26.16 -10.78 -39.68
N THR A 258 -26.27 -12.01 -40.19
CA THR A 258 -26.73 -12.27 -41.55
C THR A 258 -28.23 -12.51 -41.53
N SER A 259 -28.94 -11.70 -42.31
CA SER A 259 -30.36 -11.72 -42.62
C SER A 259 -30.85 -13.05 -43.22
N PHE A 260 -32.02 -13.52 -42.78
CA PHE A 260 -32.97 -14.27 -43.61
C PHE A 260 -34.40 -14.19 -42.99
N GLN A 261 -35.38 -13.78 -43.79
CA GLN A 261 -36.85 -13.88 -43.59
C GLN A 261 -37.41 -14.90 -44.62
N PRO A 262 -38.71 -15.24 -44.66
CA PRO A 262 -39.74 -15.50 -43.63
C PRO A 262 -40.42 -16.90 -43.86
N ASP A 263 -41.60 -17.10 -43.26
CA ASP A 263 -42.63 -18.12 -43.54
C ASP A 263 -42.54 -19.47 -42.78
N ASP A 264 -43.34 -19.60 -41.73
CA ASP A 264 -44.62 -20.34 -41.79
C ASP A 264 -45.33 -20.30 -40.42
N ALA A 265 -46.52 -19.71 -40.40
CA ALA A 265 -47.52 -19.93 -39.35
C ALA A 265 -48.18 -21.30 -39.56
N PRO A 266 -48.75 -21.95 -38.53
CA PRO A 266 -50.14 -21.64 -38.23
C PRO A 266 -50.55 -21.65 -36.74
N ALA A 267 -51.50 -20.76 -36.45
CA ALA A 267 -52.72 -20.88 -35.66
C ALA A 267 -52.79 -21.69 -34.35
N ALA A 268 -53.27 -20.97 -33.32
CA ALA A 268 -54.33 -21.31 -32.35
C ALA A 268 -54.22 -22.60 -31.52
N ASP A 269 -54.23 -22.46 -30.18
CA ASP A 269 -55.50 -22.70 -29.47
C ASP A 269 -55.51 -22.17 -28.03
N VAL A 270 -56.70 -21.67 -27.70
CA VAL A 270 -57.18 -21.24 -26.38
C VAL A 270 -57.50 -22.47 -25.55
N LEU A 271 -57.04 -22.56 -24.29
CA LEU A 271 -57.83 -23.26 -23.28
C LEU A 271 -57.57 -22.79 -21.85
N THR A 272 -58.68 -22.38 -21.25
CA THR A 272 -59.03 -22.08 -19.87
C THR A 272 -58.69 -23.17 -18.84
N CYS A 273 -58.66 -22.75 -17.57
CA CYS A 273 -58.65 -23.51 -16.31
C CYS A 273 -59.65 -24.70 -16.27
N PRO A 274 -59.56 -25.64 -15.29
CA PRO A 274 -60.01 -25.36 -13.91
C PRO A 274 -59.26 -26.11 -12.78
N GLY A 275 -59.43 -25.65 -11.54
CA GLY A 275 -59.04 -26.37 -10.31
C GLY A 275 -58.64 -25.44 -9.17
#